data_AF-A0A482XFB6-F1
#
_entry.id   AF-A0A482XFB6-F1
#
_cell.length_a   1.000
_cell.length_b   1.000
_cell.length_c   1.000
_cell.angle_alpha   90.00
_cell.angle_beta   90.00
_cell.angle_gamma   90.00
#
_symmetry.space_group_name_H-M   'P 1'
#
loop_
_entity.id
_entity.type
_entity.pdbx_description
1 polymer ?
#
loop_
_entity_poly.entity_id
_entity_poly.type
_entity_poly.pdbx_seq_one_letter_code
_entity_poly.pdbx_strand_id
1 'polypeptide(L)'
;MFRTKKDVDRYAQDVLRRVKNERERNMRCYNIAVQYYKVRDLESTRRYVCMYLAFKDDSASAHKLLGQALEGLKQKEKALAQYRRSVELESNQPELILKICELICDQDVHVDADKARYWCERAEDLFPHDPVVFRLKERLLTNGSTNHNANFSKEFEDLISSELKSRPVDVNVHVRQLKLYVDTGRTEAAYAHAQQIEAKKLFAHELQWYDYLTTLYKIYYDKNLPDVADCEFFVNWTMAIERYVMLCLAENQNSPPKSITECGNAIYRFDEVLHKAYAMLGKCKSYGQQSLSVKRSADFLEHMSAQLCLHLATFIFKKAKNEQGNWNEATRSAAPLLLFALVLAQPSEEQNMGGTPLKLSVAGEPLKAISNTVPQWTDAALHRHCQAGHVLISLANDQRQQYVDKVLHSCYKNWRERLFQKLFTFEETKNGLSMSHFVNHLMFSSPPRSDSSILRYLDDVIVQIPKQVGATASIQPGSLHHLVWLGVQGMRHAPPPPAATLPQRMPLPPHHFHTHHLFAALAIGDSSCHHTAASHDTVNRLDVDSFLYAAEYFDKKPSIGLQILKTQ
;
A
#
# COMPACT_ATOMS: atom_id res chain seq x y z
N MET A 1 27.30 24.38 -13.41
CA MET A 1 27.07 23.18 -12.58
C MET A 1 27.39 21.97 -13.43
N PHE A 2 28.31 21.10 -13.00
CA PHE A 2 28.69 19.92 -13.79
C PHE A 2 27.55 18.91 -13.80
N ARG A 3 27.31 18.27 -14.96
CA ARG A 3 26.21 17.31 -15.12
C ARG A 3 26.69 15.87 -15.20
N THR A 4 27.93 15.64 -15.63
CA THR A 4 28.47 14.30 -15.83
C THR A 4 29.85 14.12 -15.20
N LYS A 5 30.21 12.87 -14.91
CA LYS A 5 31.53 12.52 -14.33
C LYS A 5 32.68 13.03 -15.20
N LYS A 6 32.55 12.91 -16.52
CA LYS A 6 33.54 13.37 -17.50
C LYS A 6 33.81 14.88 -17.43
N ASP A 7 32.81 15.67 -17.04
CA ASP A 7 32.98 17.11 -16.88
C ASP A 7 33.75 17.44 -15.60
N VAL A 8 33.49 16.68 -14.52
CA VAL A 8 34.23 16.79 -13.27
C VAL A 8 35.66 16.29 -13.42
N ASP A 9 35.89 15.22 -14.19
CA ASP A 9 37.24 14.70 -14.49
C ASP A 9 38.08 15.74 -15.23
N ARG A 10 37.51 16.39 -16.26
CA ARG A 10 38.18 17.48 -17.00
C ARG A 10 38.48 18.67 -16.08
N TYR A 11 37.51 19.06 -15.25
CA TYR A 11 37.70 20.11 -14.25
C TYR A 11 38.82 19.77 -13.26
N ALA A 12 38.82 18.56 -12.71
CA ALA A 12 39.83 18.09 -11.77
C ALA A 12 41.22 18.10 -12.42
N GLN A 13 41.35 17.60 -13.65
CA GLN A 13 42.62 17.65 -14.40
C GLN A 13 43.10 19.08 -14.64
N ASP A 14 42.21 19.98 -15.07
CA ASP A 14 42.56 21.39 -15.33
C ASP A 14 42.99 22.12 -14.06
N VAL A 15 42.29 21.90 -12.95
CA VAL A 15 42.63 22.49 -11.65
C VAL A 15 43.98 21.96 -11.16
N LEU A 16 44.20 20.64 -11.23
CA LEU A 16 45.43 20.02 -10.76
C LEU A 16 46.64 20.35 -11.67
N ARG A 17 46.45 20.53 -12.97
CA ARG A 17 47.53 20.92 -13.92
C ARG A 17 48.06 22.33 -13.66
N ARG A 18 47.19 23.25 -13.24
CA ARG A 18 47.55 24.66 -13.00
C ARG A 18 48.30 24.87 -11.68
N VAL A 19 48.25 23.91 -10.77
CA VAL A 19 48.83 24.03 -9.43
C VAL A 19 50.17 23.29 -9.37
N LYS A 20 51.25 24.04 -9.14
CA LYS A 20 52.61 23.47 -9.04
C LYS A 20 53.00 23.04 -7.62
N ASN A 21 52.34 23.59 -6.60
CA ASN A 21 52.65 23.34 -5.20
C ASN A 21 51.77 22.20 -4.65
N GLU A 22 52.38 21.20 -4.01
CA GLU A 22 51.68 20.05 -3.44
C GLU A 22 50.69 20.43 -2.34
N ARG A 23 51.01 21.45 -1.52
CA ARG A 23 50.08 21.97 -0.50
C ARG A 23 48.81 22.55 -1.11
N GLU A 24 48.96 23.43 -2.11
CA GLU A 24 47.80 24.03 -2.77
C GLU A 24 47.00 22.96 -3.53
N ARG A 25 47.70 21.98 -4.12
CA ARG A 25 47.07 20.86 -4.82
C ARG A 25 46.14 20.07 -3.89
N ASN A 26 46.61 19.75 -2.67
CA ASN A 26 45.80 19.04 -1.68
C ASN A 26 44.63 19.89 -1.18
N MET A 27 44.80 21.20 -1.00
CA MET A 27 43.69 22.10 -0.63
C MET A 27 42.58 22.16 -1.69
N ARG A 28 42.92 22.04 -2.98
CA ARG A 28 41.92 21.99 -4.08
C ARG A 28 41.15 20.66 -4.12
N CYS A 29 41.70 19.58 -3.56
CA CYS A 29 41.05 18.25 -3.57
C CYS A 29 39.68 18.25 -2.89
N TYR A 30 39.46 19.05 -1.84
CA TYR A 30 38.15 19.15 -1.19
C TYR A 30 37.07 19.66 -2.16
N ASN A 31 37.34 20.76 -2.86
CA ASN A 31 36.40 21.34 -3.82
C ASN A 31 36.14 20.39 -5.00
N ILE A 32 37.15 19.62 -5.43
CA ILE A 32 36.99 18.58 -6.45
C ILE A 32 36.06 17.47 -5.94
N ALA A 33 36.26 17.00 -4.71
CA ALA A 33 35.42 15.96 -4.10
C ALA A 33 33.95 16.39 -4.00
N VAL A 34 33.69 17.65 -3.62
CA VAL A 34 32.32 18.20 -3.59
C VAL A 34 31.64 18.12 -4.96
N GLN A 35 32.37 18.34 -6.06
CA GLN A 35 31.79 18.20 -7.41
C GLN A 35 31.51 16.72 -7.77
N TYR A 36 32.39 15.79 -7.39
CA TYR A 36 32.13 14.36 -7.59
C TYR A 36 30.90 13.87 -6.81
N TYR A 37 30.72 14.36 -5.58
CA TYR A 37 29.56 14.02 -4.76
C TYR A 37 28.26 14.49 -5.41
N LYS A 38 28.23 15.70 -5.99
CA LYS A 38 27.07 16.23 -6.73
C LYS A 38 26.68 15.37 -7.94
N VAL A 39 27.66 14.71 -8.58
CA VAL A 39 27.44 13.80 -9.71
C VAL A 39 27.19 12.36 -9.24
N ARG A 40 27.10 12.12 -7.93
CA ARG A 40 26.90 10.81 -7.29
C ARG A 40 28.03 9.79 -7.56
N ASP A 41 29.24 10.25 -7.88
CA ASP A 41 30.43 9.39 -7.97
C ASP A 41 31.13 9.29 -6.61
N LEU A 42 30.65 8.34 -5.80
CA LEU A 42 31.04 8.20 -4.39
C LEU A 42 32.50 7.72 -4.22
N GLU A 43 32.99 6.90 -5.14
CA GLU A 43 34.34 6.34 -5.08
C GLU A 43 35.41 7.43 -5.33
N SER A 44 35.19 8.27 -6.34
CA SER A 44 36.05 9.44 -6.59
C SER A 44 35.94 10.45 -5.44
N THR A 45 34.74 10.68 -4.91
CA THR A 45 34.53 11.54 -3.74
C THR A 45 35.40 11.06 -2.57
N ARG A 46 35.31 9.77 -2.20
CA ARG A 46 36.10 9.16 -1.14
C ARG A 46 37.60 9.41 -1.34
N ARG A 47 38.12 9.13 -2.54
CA ARG A 47 39.55 9.29 -2.87
C ARG A 47 40.03 10.72 -2.66
N TYR A 48 39.32 11.71 -3.23
CA TYR A 48 39.74 13.12 -3.15
C TYR A 48 39.58 13.71 -1.74
N VAL A 49 38.57 13.28 -0.97
CA VAL A 49 38.44 13.70 0.44
C VAL A 49 39.58 13.11 1.28
N CYS A 50 39.92 11.83 1.11
CA CYS A 50 41.06 11.23 1.82
C CYS A 50 42.38 11.96 1.54
N MET A 51 42.62 12.38 0.29
CA MET A 51 43.81 13.18 -0.05
C MET A 51 43.83 14.54 0.65
N TYR A 52 42.67 15.17 0.82
CA TYR A 52 42.56 16.43 1.54
C TYR A 52 42.78 16.25 3.05
N LEU A 53 42.14 15.25 3.65
CA LEU A 53 42.27 14.93 5.09
C LEU A 53 43.69 14.50 5.48
N ALA A 54 44.43 13.84 4.57
CA ALA A 54 45.84 13.51 4.80
C ALA A 54 46.73 14.75 5.01
N PHE A 55 46.29 15.92 4.51
CA PHE A 55 46.97 17.19 4.72
C PHE A 55 46.33 18.04 5.82
N LYS A 56 45.00 18.07 5.87
CA LYS A 56 44.21 18.87 6.80
C LYS A 56 43.17 17.99 7.52
N ASP A 57 43.60 17.35 8.59
CA ASP A 57 42.79 16.43 9.41
C ASP A 57 41.78 17.15 10.34
N ASP A 58 41.90 18.47 10.52
CA ASP A 58 41.03 19.26 11.42
C ASP A 58 39.76 19.79 10.74
N SER A 59 39.41 19.28 9.54
CA SER A 59 38.31 19.80 8.74
C SER A 59 37.02 19.00 8.95
N ALA A 60 36.14 19.47 9.84
CA ALA A 60 34.84 18.84 10.12
C ALA A 60 34.01 18.58 8.84
N SER A 61 33.91 19.57 7.95
CA SER A 61 33.19 19.48 6.68
C SER A 61 33.73 18.41 5.71
N ALA A 62 35.01 18.04 5.84
CA ALA A 62 35.62 16.97 5.05
C ALA A 62 35.34 15.60 5.66
N HIS A 63 35.39 15.46 6.98
CA HIS A 63 34.94 14.24 7.65
C HIS A 63 33.45 13.96 7.40
N LYS A 64 32.58 15.00 7.43
CA LYS A 64 31.16 14.88 7.05
C LYS A 64 31.00 14.36 5.61
N LEU A 65 31.69 14.96 4.65
CA LEU A 65 31.61 14.54 3.24
C LEU A 65 32.14 13.11 3.01
N LEU A 66 33.20 12.73 3.73
CA LEU A 66 33.73 11.36 3.69
C LEU A 66 32.73 10.35 4.25
N GLY A 67 32.08 10.68 5.37
CA GLY A 67 31.03 9.85 5.95
C GLY A 67 29.86 9.64 4.98
N GLN A 68 29.40 10.71 4.31
CA GLN A 68 28.34 10.64 3.30
C GLN A 68 28.72 9.75 2.10
N ALA A 69 29.96 9.84 1.64
CA ALA A 69 30.46 8.99 0.57
C ALA A 69 30.54 7.52 0.99
N LEU A 70 31.04 7.23 2.19
CA LEU A 70 31.18 5.87 2.73
C LEU A 70 29.82 5.23 3.00
N GLU A 71 28.84 5.99 3.48
CA GLU A 71 27.47 5.55 3.70
C GLU A 71 26.82 5.11 2.38
N GLY A 72 26.94 5.93 1.32
CA GLY A 72 26.45 5.55 -0.01
C GLY A 72 27.20 4.36 -0.63
N LEU A 73 28.45 4.12 -0.22
CA LEU A 73 29.22 2.91 -0.57
C LEU A 73 28.91 1.70 0.33
N LYS A 74 27.90 1.81 1.22
CA LYS A 74 27.49 0.77 2.19
C LYS A 74 28.58 0.40 3.21
N GLN A 75 29.59 1.24 3.43
CA GLN A 75 30.63 1.05 4.46
C GLN A 75 30.22 1.76 5.76
N LYS A 76 29.12 1.30 6.38
CA LYS A 76 28.41 1.97 7.48
C LYS A 76 29.29 2.23 8.72
N GLU A 77 30.10 1.25 9.14
CA GLU A 77 30.99 1.41 10.32
C GLU A 77 32.04 2.51 10.12
N LYS A 78 32.62 2.59 8.91
CA LYS A 78 33.59 3.64 8.59
C LYS A 78 32.90 5.00 8.46
N ALA A 79 31.71 5.04 7.88
CA ALA A 79 30.88 6.25 7.84
C ALA A 79 30.62 6.79 9.26
N LEU A 80 30.22 5.92 10.17
CA LEU A 80 30.00 6.26 11.58
C LEU A 80 31.24 6.87 12.24
N ALA A 81 32.42 6.29 12.02
CA ALA A 81 33.67 6.84 12.57
C ALA A 81 33.96 8.25 12.04
N GLN A 82 33.73 8.51 10.74
CA GLN A 82 33.94 9.83 10.15
C GLN A 82 32.91 10.86 10.62
N TYR A 83 31.64 10.46 10.79
CA TYR A 83 30.63 11.35 11.34
C TYR A 83 30.92 11.73 12.80
N ARG A 84 31.36 10.77 13.63
CA ARG A 84 31.81 11.07 15.01
C ARG A 84 32.95 12.08 15.01
N ARG A 85 33.96 11.86 14.17
CA ARG A 85 35.10 12.79 14.03
C ARG A 85 34.67 14.19 13.61
N SER A 86 33.70 14.30 12.70
CA SER A 86 33.13 15.60 12.32
C SER A 86 32.47 16.32 13.50
N VAL A 87 31.67 15.61 14.32
CA VAL A 87 31.01 16.19 15.50
C VAL A 87 32.01 16.57 16.61
N GLU A 88 33.09 15.80 16.77
CA GLU A 88 34.19 16.13 17.69
C GLU A 88 34.89 17.45 17.32
N LEU A 89 35.05 17.70 16.02
CA LEU A 89 35.69 18.93 15.52
C LEU A 89 34.73 20.13 15.52
N GLU A 90 33.45 19.90 15.22
CA GLU A 90 32.41 20.93 15.20
C GLU A 90 31.13 20.42 15.86
N SER A 91 30.85 20.93 17.06
CA SER A 91 29.74 20.45 17.89
C SER A 91 28.35 20.91 17.40
N ASN A 92 28.28 21.95 16.56
CA ASN A 92 27.03 22.54 16.06
C ASN A 92 26.52 21.83 14.79
N GLN A 93 26.39 20.51 14.84
CA GLN A 93 25.90 19.68 13.72
C GLN A 93 24.78 18.73 14.19
N PRO A 94 23.59 19.26 14.56
CA PRO A 94 22.52 18.46 15.16
C PRO A 94 21.96 17.39 14.20
N GLU A 95 21.86 17.69 12.90
CA GLU A 95 21.49 16.71 11.86
C GLU A 95 22.42 15.49 11.83
N LEU A 96 23.71 15.69 12.12
CA LEU A 96 24.70 14.62 12.10
C LEU A 96 24.55 13.70 13.31
N ILE A 97 24.04 14.22 14.44
CA ILE A 97 23.75 13.43 15.65
C ILE A 97 22.61 12.44 15.38
N LEU A 98 21.54 12.87 14.69
CA LEU A 98 20.49 11.96 14.23
C LEU A 98 21.04 10.90 13.29
N LYS A 99 21.92 11.29 12.35
CA LYS A 99 22.54 10.36 11.40
C LYS A 99 23.44 9.32 12.08
N ILE A 100 24.19 9.75 13.10
CA ILE A 100 24.98 8.85 13.95
C ILE A 100 24.06 7.85 14.65
N CYS A 101 22.96 8.31 15.25
CA CYS A 101 21.99 7.43 15.91
C CYS A 101 21.34 6.45 14.92
N GLU A 102 21.01 6.90 13.72
CA GLU A 102 20.46 6.05 12.65
C GLU A 102 21.42 4.92 12.28
N LEU A 103 22.71 5.22 12.10
CA LEU A 103 23.74 4.22 11.83
C LEU A 103 23.99 3.28 13.01
N ILE A 104 23.93 3.78 14.25
CA ILE A 104 24.06 2.94 15.46
C ILE A 104 22.87 1.97 15.57
N CYS A 105 21.68 2.36 15.10
CA CYS A 105 20.50 1.51 15.06
C CYS A 105 20.58 0.39 14.01
N ASP A 106 21.45 0.50 13.01
CA ASP A 106 21.59 -0.46 11.92
C ASP A 106 22.21 -1.80 12.40
N GLN A 107 21.65 -2.93 11.97
CA GLN A 107 22.08 -4.26 12.41
C GLN A 107 23.52 -4.59 11.99
N ASP A 108 23.99 -4.02 10.88
CA ASP A 108 25.33 -4.25 10.34
C ASP A 108 26.43 -3.50 11.11
N VAL A 109 26.07 -2.71 12.13
CA VAL A 109 26.99 -1.83 12.85
C VAL A 109 27.06 -2.24 14.31
N HIS A 110 28.26 -2.65 14.74
CA HIS A 110 28.53 -3.01 16.13
C HIS A 110 29.11 -1.82 16.90
N VAL A 111 28.42 -1.44 17.99
CA VAL A 111 28.83 -0.36 18.88
C VAL A 111 28.60 -0.79 20.31
N ASP A 112 29.57 -0.47 21.19
CA ASP A 112 29.47 -0.70 22.63
C ASP A 112 28.24 -0.01 23.21
N ALA A 113 27.56 -0.65 24.17
CA ALA A 113 26.32 -0.14 24.76
C ALA A 113 26.51 1.26 25.39
N ASP A 114 27.65 1.52 26.05
CA ASP A 114 27.93 2.81 26.69
C ASP A 114 28.07 3.94 25.67
N LYS A 115 28.74 3.68 24.54
CA LYS A 115 28.86 4.65 23.45
C LYS A 115 27.50 4.91 22.82
N ALA A 116 26.69 3.87 22.63
CA ALA A 116 25.34 4.03 22.11
C ALA A 116 24.42 4.83 23.07
N ARG A 117 24.54 4.63 24.40
CA ARG A 117 23.85 5.45 25.42
C ARG A 117 24.23 6.92 25.33
N TYR A 118 25.52 7.23 25.25
CA TYR A 118 26.01 8.60 25.11
C TYR A 118 25.37 9.33 23.91
N TRP A 119 25.33 8.68 22.74
CA TRP A 119 24.71 9.28 21.56
C TRP A 119 23.19 9.39 21.70
N CYS A 120 22.54 8.44 22.39
CA CYS A 120 21.11 8.47 22.65
C CYS A 120 20.71 9.65 23.54
N GLU A 121 21.40 9.87 24.67
CA GLU A 121 21.16 10.99 25.58
C GLU A 121 21.33 12.32 24.85
N ARG A 122 22.42 12.45 24.09
CA ARG A 122 22.70 13.66 23.31
C ARG A 122 21.66 13.93 22.22
N ALA A 123 21.10 12.88 21.61
CA ALA A 123 20.05 13.02 20.61
C ALA A 123 18.69 13.33 21.24
N GLU A 124 18.41 12.81 22.42
CA GLU A 124 17.20 13.12 23.19
C GLU A 124 17.15 14.60 23.62
N ASP A 125 18.28 15.17 24.06
CA ASP A 125 18.36 16.59 24.42
C ASP A 125 18.03 17.52 23.25
N LEU A 126 18.40 17.13 22.03
CA LEU A 126 18.24 17.93 20.82
C LEU A 126 16.93 17.67 20.09
N PHE A 127 16.49 16.41 20.08
CA PHE A 127 15.32 15.93 19.34
C PHE A 127 14.46 14.99 20.18
N PRO A 128 13.76 15.52 21.20
CA PRO A 128 12.80 14.73 21.95
C PRO A 128 11.75 14.14 20.99
N HIS A 129 11.45 12.84 21.13
CA HIS A 129 10.45 12.11 20.35
C HIS A 129 10.77 11.86 18.87
N ASP A 130 12.01 12.04 18.41
CA ASP A 130 12.38 11.64 17.04
C ASP A 130 12.34 10.09 16.87
N PRO A 131 11.81 9.54 15.75
CA PRO A 131 11.74 8.08 15.55
C PRO A 131 13.10 7.37 15.65
N VAL A 132 14.20 8.04 15.31
CA VAL A 132 15.55 7.49 15.42
C VAL A 132 15.95 7.34 16.89
N VAL A 133 15.62 8.33 17.73
CA VAL A 133 15.89 8.31 19.17
C VAL A 133 15.09 7.19 19.84
N PHE A 134 13.80 7.06 19.51
CA PHE A 134 12.97 5.95 20.00
C PHE A 134 13.56 4.58 19.62
N ARG A 135 13.94 4.38 18.35
CA ARG A 135 14.57 3.13 17.89
C ARG A 135 15.89 2.84 18.61
N LEU A 136 16.69 3.86 18.92
CA LEU A 136 17.95 3.69 19.63
C LEU A 136 17.71 3.29 21.09
N LYS A 137 16.77 3.93 21.77
CA LYS A 137 16.34 3.56 23.13
C LYS A 137 15.85 2.12 23.19
N GLU A 138 15.02 1.72 22.23
CA GLU A 138 14.55 0.34 22.09
C GLU A 138 15.71 -0.65 21.97
N ARG A 139 16.68 -0.39 21.07
CA ARG A 139 17.84 -1.25 20.87
C ARG A 139 18.71 -1.35 22.13
N LEU A 140 18.90 -0.24 22.84
CA LEU A 140 19.64 -0.20 24.10
C LEU A 140 18.98 -1.04 25.20
N LEU A 141 17.66 -0.97 25.32
CA LEU A 141 16.90 -1.79 26.26
C LEU A 141 17.02 -3.28 25.89
N THR A 142 16.95 -3.60 24.60
CA THR A 142 16.99 -4.99 24.10
C THR A 142 18.36 -5.64 24.32
N ASN A 143 19.44 -4.89 24.08
CA ASN A 143 20.82 -5.37 24.25
C ASN A 143 21.30 -5.37 25.71
N GLY A 144 20.74 -4.51 26.57
CA GLY A 144 21.10 -4.43 27.99
C GLY A 144 20.45 -5.49 28.86
N SER A 145 19.33 -6.09 28.42
CA SER A 145 18.61 -7.13 29.16
C SER A 145 19.06 -8.51 28.72
N THR A 146 20.14 -9.02 29.32
CA THR A 146 20.58 -10.41 29.13
C THR A 146 19.58 -11.45 29.67
N ASN A 147 18.53 -11.02 30.36
CA ASN A 147 17.37 -11.82 30.72
C ASN A 147 16.11 -10.98 30.43
N HIS A 148 15.13 -11.55 29.73
CA HIS A 148 13.82 -10.96 29.50
C HIS A 148 13.03 -10.92 30.82
N ASN A 149 13.35 -9.95 31.67
CA ASN A 149 12.77 -9.78 33.01
C ASN A 149 11.47 -8.97 32.92
N ALA A 150 10.60 -9.10 33.93
CA ALA A 150 9.42 -8.25 34.08
C ALA A 150 9.74 -6.74 34.08
N ASN A 151 10.95 -6.34 34.53
CA ASN A 151 11.40 -4.96 34.49
C ASN A 151 11.61 -4.41 33.07
N PHE A 152 12.15 -5.22 32.14
CA PHE A 152 12.32 -4.80 30.74
C PHE A 152 10.98 -4.49 30.08
N SER A 153 9.99 -5.37 30.27
CA SER A 153 8.64 -5.15 29.75
C SER A 153 8.05 -3.85 30.27
N LYS A 154 8.26 -3.53 31.55
CA LYS A 154 7.73 -2.33 32.17
C LYS A 154 8.41 -1.06 31.69
N GLU A 155 9.75 -1.02 31.67
CA GLU A 155 10.51 0.13 31.16
C GLU A 155 10.19 0.41 29.68
N PHE A 156 10.02 -0.64 28.88
CA PHE A 156 9.64 -0.50 27.48
C PHE A 156 8.18 -0.08 27.29
N GLU A 157 7.26 -0.55 28.14
CA GLU A 157 5.87 -0.04 28.19
C GLU A 157 5.80 1.43 28.57
N ASP A 158 6.61 1.87 29.55
CA ASP A 158 6.69 3.26 29.97
C ASP A 158 7.21 4.16 28.84
N LEU A 159 8.22 3.69 28.09
CA LEU A 159 8.74 4.35 26.90
C LEU A 159 7.68 4.46 25.79
N ILE A 160 6.97 3.38 25.47
CA ILE A 160 5.90 3.41 24.47
C ILE A 160 4.77 4.34 24.91
N SER A 161 4.42 4.31 26.19
CA SER A 161 3.35 5.15 26.75
C SER A 161 3.68 6.63 26.70
N SER A 162 4.95 7.02 26.86
CA SER A 162 5.37 8.41 26.72
C SER A 162 5.33 8.86 25.25
N GLU A 163 5.77 8.01 24.32
CA GLU A 163 5.72 8.29 22.88
C GLU A 163 4.28 8.34 22.34
N LEU A 164 3.36 7.50 22.82
CA LEU A 164 1.96 7.58 22.42
C LEU A 164 1.25 8.83 22.93
N LYS A 165 1.70 9.40 24.06
CA LYS A 165 1.20 10.69 24.56
C LYS A 165 1.66 11.85 23.70
N SER A 166 2.91 11.84 23.23
CA SER A 166 3.46 12.89 22.37
C SER A 166 3.02 12.73 20.91
N ARG A 167 2.93 11.49 20.41
CA ARG A 167 2.70 11.15 18.99
C ARG A 167 1.63 10.05 18.84
N PRO A 168 0.36 10.35 19.15
CA PRO A 168 -0.72 9.35 19.16
C PRO A 168 -1.06 8.77 17.78
N VAL A 169 -0.64 9.42 16.68
CA VAL A 169 -0.94 9.03 15.30
C VAL A 169 0.27 8.35 14.61
N ASP A 170 1.33 8.02 15.33
CA ASP A 170 2.46 7.28 14.74
C ASP A 170 2.20 5.77 14.72
N VAL A 171 1.97 5.24 13.51
CA VAL A 171 1.79 3.81 13.25
C VAL A 171 2.88 2.94 13.86
N ASN A 172 4.15 3.37 13.78
CA ASN A 172 5.28 2.56 14.21
C ASN A 172 5.24 2.28 15.70
N VAL A 173 4.82 3.27 16.49
CA VAL A 173 4.73 3.16 17.95
C VAL A 173 3.61 2.17 18.32
N HIS A 174 2.45 2.26 17.66
CA HIS A 174 1.34 1.31 17.86
C HIS A 174 1.70 -0.12 17.44
N VAL A 175 2.32 -0.30 16.26
CA VAL A 175 2.82 -1.62 15.83
C VAL A 175 3.82 -2.17 16.83
N ARG A 176 4.69 -1.32 17.38
CA ARG A 176 5.69 -1.77 18.35
C ARG A 176 5.08 -2.18 19.68
N GLN A 177 4.04 -1.47 20.14
CA GLN A 177 3.26 -1.86 21.32
C GLN A 177 2.63 -3.25 21.15
N LEU A 178 2.02 -3.51 19.99
CA LEU A 178 1.43 -4.81 19.72
C LEU A 178 2.48 -5.93 19.71
N LYS A 179 3.66 -5.69 19.12
CA LYS A 179 4.79 -6.62 19.17
C LYS A 179 5.21 -6.94 20.60
N LEU A 180 5.34 -5.93 21.46
CA LEU A 180 5.67 -6.13 22.86
C LEU A 180 4.64 -7.01 23.59
N TYR A 181 3.34 -6.78 23.36
CA TYR A 181 2.30 -7.62 23.94
C TYR A 181 2.41 -9.09 23.48
N VAL A 182 2.74 -9.32 22.20
CA VAL A 182 2.97 -10.68 21.68
C VAL A 182 4.21 -11.31 22.29
N ASP A 183 5.33 -10.58 22.35
CA ASP A 183 6.62 -11.03 22.88
C ASP A 183 6.51 -11.41 24.37
N THR A 184 5.66 -10.70 25.12
CA THR A 184 5.39 -10.95 26.54
C THR A 184 4.29 -11.99 26.79
N GLY A 185 3.79 -12.64 25.74
CA GLY A 185 2.75 -13.67 25.83
C GLY A 185 1.32 -13.15 26.02
N ARG A 186 1.11 -11.84 26.08
CA ARG A 186 -0.20 -11.17 26.23
C ARG A 186 -0.91 -10.99 24.89
N THR A 187 -1.11 -12.08 24.15
CA THR A 187 -1.69 -12.03 22.79
C THR A 187 -3.15 -11.60 22.76
N GLU A 188 -3.93 -11.91 23.80
CA GLU A 188 -5.31 -11.44 23.92
C GLU A 188 -5.40 -9.93 24.10
N ALA A 189 -4.51 -9.36 24.93
CA ALA A 189 -4.42 -7.91 25.11
C ALA A 189 -3.98 -7.21 23.82
N ALA A 190 -3.04 -7.82 23.07
CA ALA A 190 -2.65 -7.33 21.76
C ALA A 190 -3.83 -7.27 20.78
N TYR A 191 -4.62 -8.36 20.70
CA TYR A 191 -5.80 -8.41 19.85
C TYR A 191 -6.84 -7.34 20.27
N ALA A 192 -7.17 -7.27 21.56
CA ALA A 192 -8.13 -6.29 22.07
C ALA A 192 -7.70 -4.85 21.80
N HIS A 193 -6.41 -4.54 21.98
CA HIS A 193 -5.86 -3.23 21.69
C HIS A 193 -5.92 -2.89 20.20
N ALA A 194 -5.59 -3.85 19.32
CA ALA A 194 -5.69 -3.68 17.88
C ALA A 194 -7.15 -3.39 17.44
N GLN A 195 -8.15 -4.07 18.02
CA GLN A 195 -9.56 -3.78 17.75
C GLN A 195 -9.97 -2.36 18.15
N GLN A 196 -9.46 -1.85 19.28
CA GLN A 196 -9.75 -0.48 19.73
C GLN A 196 -9.19 0.58 18.78
N ILE A 197 -8.03 0.32 18.16
CA ILE A 197 -7.43 1.20 17.16
C ILE A 197 -8.19 1.10 15.83
N GLU A 198 -8.50 -0.12 15.37
CA GLU A 198 -9.26 -0.35 14.14
C GLU A 198 -10.66 0.29 14.20
N ALA A 199 -11.31 0.27 15.37
CA ALA A 199 -12.59 0.93 15.57
C ALA A 199 -12.54 2.45 15.29
N LYS A 200 -11.37 3.08 15.46
CA LYS A 200 -11.13 4.51 15.18
C LYS A 200 -10.66 4.77 13.74
N LYS A 201 -10.28 3.72 12.99
CA LYS A 201 -9.75 3.80 11.63
C LYS A 201 -8.58 4.77 11.44
N LEU A 202 -7.73 4.92 12.45
CA LEU A 202 -6.61 5.87 12.42
C LEU A 202 -5.60 5.55 11.30
N PHE A 203 -5.45 4.27 10.96
CA PHE A 203 -4.38 3.77 10.09
C PHE A 203 -4.91 3.10 8.82
N ALA A 204 -6.10 3.48 8.36
CA ALA A 204 -6.80 2.84 7.23
C ALA A 204 -6.03 2.80 5.90
N HIS A 205 -5.01 3.65 5.75
CA HIS A 205 -4.16 3.75 4.55
C HIS A 205 -2.68 3.37 4.81
N GLU A 206 -2.37 2.87 6.01
CA GLU A 206 -0.99 2.61 6.43
C GLU A 206 -0.65 1.14 6.25
N LEU A 207 0.16 0.84 5.22
CA LEU A 207 0.53 -0.53 4.85
C LEU A 207 1.19 -1.31 5.99
N GLN A 208 2.04 -0.64 6.77
CA GLN A 208 2.78 -1.24 7.88
C GLN A 208 1.87 -1.73 9.01
N TRP A 209 0.76 -1.03 9.24
CA TRP A 209 -0.22 -1.41 10.25
C TRP A 209 -0.89 -2.73 9.89
N TYR A 210 -1.43 -2.83 8.67
CA TYR A 210 -2.13 -4.02 8.20
C TYR A 210 -1.21 -5.23 7.97
N ASP A 211 0.05 -5.00 7.58
CA ASP A 211 1.07 -6.06 7.50
C ASP A 211 1.24 -6.77 8.85
N TYR A 212 1.39 -5.98 9.92
CA TYR A 212 1.53 -6.55 11.25
C TYR A 212 0.20 -7.07 11.81
N LEU A 213 -0.92 -6.39 11.57
CA LEU A 213 -2.24 -6.79 12.07
C LEU A 213 -2.64 -8.19 11.57
N THR A 214 -2.40 -8.49 10.30
CA THR A 214 -2.67 -9.82 9.73
C THR A 214 -1.78 -10.90 10.34
N THR A 215 -0.53 -10.56 10.65
CA THR A 215 0.41 -11.43 11.38
C THR A 215 -0.06 -11.66 12.82
N LEU A 216 -0.48 -10.61 13.52
CA LEU A 216 -1.01 -10.68 14.88
C LEU A 216 -2.24 -11.58 14.95
N TYR A 217 -3.19 -11.43 14.03
CA TYR A 217 -4.39 -12.27 14.01
C TYR A 217 -4.07 -13.74 13.73
N LYS A 218 -3.08 -14.01 12.87
CA LYS A 218 -2.57 -15.37 12.67
C LYS A 218 -1.97 -15.93 13.97
N ILE A 219 -1.12 -15.16 14.66
CA ILE A 219 -0.52 -15.58 15.93
C ILE A 219 -1.59 -15.82 17.00
N TYR A 220 -2.59 -14.94 17.07
CA TYR A 220 -3.71 -15.07 17.98
C TYR A 220 -4.53 -16.33 17.68
N TYR A 221 -4.79 -16.60 16.40
CA TYR A 221 -5.43 -17.84 15.95
C TYR A 221 -4.59 -19.06 16.37
N ASP A 222 -3.33 -19.14 15.94
CA ASP A 222 -2.48 -20.31 16.18
C ASP A 222 -2.26 -20.60 17.69
N LYS A 223 -2.22 -19.57 18.54
CA LYS A 223 -1.99 -19.73 20.00
C LYS A 223 -3.24 -19.99 20.82
N ASN A 224 -4.36 -19.36 20.46
CA ASN A 224 -5.56 -19.38 21.30
C ASN A 224 -6.67 -20.27 20.70
N LEU A 225 -6.58 -20.68 19.42
CA LEU A 225 -7.75 -21.09 18.63
C LEU A 225 -7.49 -22.19 17.60
N PRO A 226 -8.31 -23.26 17.66
CA PRO A 226 -9.56 -23.23 16.89
C PRO A 226 -10.88 -23.17 17.69
N ASP A 227 -10.86 -23.26 19.02
CA ASP A 227 -12.06 -23.56 19.84
C ASP A 227 -12.88 -22.35 20.34
N VAL A 228 -12.26 -21.19 20.49
CA VAL A 228 -12.89 -19.90 20.89
C VAL A 228 -13.16 -19.00 19.65
N ALA A 229 -12.95 -19.51 18.43
CA ALA A 229 -12.90 -18.70 17.21
C ALA A 229 -14.32 -18.49 16.72
N ASP A 230 -14.85 -17.30 16.94
CA ASP A 230 -16.21 -16.95 16.60
C ASP A 230 -16.31 -16.24 15.24
N CYS A 231 -17.54 -15.95 14.83
CA CYS A 231 -17.80 -15.22 13.60
C CYS A 231 -17.18 -13.81 13.63
N GLU A 232 -17.12 -13.15 14.78
CA GLU A 232 -16.61 -11.79 14.91
C GLU A 232 -15.10 -11.73 14.66
N PHE A 233 -14.34 -12.67 15.23
CA PHE A 233 -12.92 -12.80 14.96
C PHE A 233 -12.62 -12.96 13.46
N PHE A 234 -13.33 -13.87 12.78
CA PHE A 234 -13.11 -14.07 11.34
C PHE A 234 -13.57 -12.88 10.50
N VAL A 235 -14.62 -12.16 10.90
CA VAL A 235 -15.00 -10.89 10.24
C VAL A 235 -13.86 -9.89 10.32
N ASN A 236 -13.32 -9.65 11.51
CA ASN A 236 -12.22 -8.70 11.72
C ASN A 236 -10.96 -9.13 10.97
N TRP A 237 -10.61 -10.42 11.01
CA TRP A 237 -9.44 -10.92 10.30
C TRP A 237 -9.57 -10.78 8.80
N THR A 238 -10.73 -11.16 8.26
CA THR A 238 -11.00 -11.08 6.81
C THR A 238 -10.98 -9.62 6.33
N MET A 239 -11.50 -8.67 7.13
CA MET A 239 -11.42 -7.24 6.81
C MET A 239 -9.97 -6.71 6.82
N ALA A 240 -9.18 -7.06 7.84
CA ALA A 240 -7.79 -6.62 7.94
C ALA A 240 -6.92 -7.16 6.78
N ILE A 241 -7.08 -8.43 6.42
CA ILE A 241 -6.32 -9.04 5.31
C ILE A 241 -6.77 -8.51 3.94
N GLU A 242 -8.06 -8.23 3.74
CA GLU A 242 -8.53 -7.61 2.50
C GLU A 242 -7.97 -6.20 2.33
N ARG A 243 -7.97 -5.41 3.41
CA ARG A 243 -7.37 -4.08 3.40
C ARG A 243 -5.87 -4.15 3.12
N TYR A 244 -5.17 -5.09 3.71
CA TYR A 244 -3.75 -5.34 3.42
C TYR A 244 -3.52 -5.65 1.93
N VAL A 245 -4.30 -6.58 1.36
CA VAL A 245 -4.22 -6.94 -0.07
C VAL A 245 -4.46 -5.72 -0.96
N MET A 246 -5.48 -4.92 -0.66
CA MET A 246 -5.78 -3.68 -1.39
C MET A 246 -4.59 -2.71 -1.36
N LEU A 247 -3.96 -2.52 -0.21
CA LEU A 247 -2.80 -1.64 -0.06
C LEU A 247 -1.55 -2.20 -0.76
N CYS A 248 -1.34 -3.52 -0.75
CA CYS A 248 -0.27 -4.16 -1.51
C CYS A 248 -0.43 -3.99 -3.03
N LEU A 249 -1.66 -4.08 -3.53
CA LEU A 249 -1.95 -3.97 -4.95
C LEU A 249 -1.91 -2.53 -5.46
N ALA A 250 -2.13 -1.54 -4.60
CA ALA A 250 -2.14 -0.12 -4.97
C ALA A 250 -0.77 0.38 -5.48
N GLU A 251 -0.78 1.19 -6.54
CA GLU A 251 0.42 1.83 -7.11
C GLU A 251 0.72 3.23 -6.56
N ASN A 252 -0.25 3.89 -5.92
CA ASN A 252 -0.16 5.29 -5.50
C ASN A 252 0.08 5.48 -4.00
N GLN A 253 1.22 5.04 -3.48
CA GLN A 253 1.61 5.31 -2.09
C GLN A 253 2.98 5.98 -2.01
N ASN A 254 3.20 6.75 -0.95
CA ASN A 254 4.50 7.36 -0.60
C ASN A 254 5.58 6.32 -0.26
N SER A 255 5.26 5.03 -0.36
CA SER A 255 6.12 3.88 -0.12
C SER A 255 6.48 3.19 -1.44
N PRO A 256 7.65 2.54 -1.53
CA PRO A 256 7.99 1.78 -2.73
C PRO A 256 6.94 0.69 -2.99
N PRO A 257 6.54 0.47 -4.26
CA PRO A 257 5.52 -0.52 -4.60
C PRO A 257 5.98 -1.91 -4.15
N LYS A 258 5.05 -2.68 -3.60
CA LYS A 258 5.28 -4.06 -3.20
C LYS A 258 5.63 -4.92 -4.42
N SER A 259 6.55 -5.87 -4.22
CA SER A 259 6.92 -6.82 -5.27
C SER A 259 5.75 -7.72 -5.66
N ILE A 260 5.81 -8.31 -6.86
CA ILE A 260 4.79 -9.28 -7.32
C ILE A 260 4.67 -10.46 -6.35
N THR A 261 5.79 -10.92 -5.78
CA THR A 261 5.82 -11.99 -4.78
C THR A 261 5.08 -11.59 -3.50
N GLU A 262 5.33 -10.38 -2.97
CA GLU A 262 4.62 -9.89 -1.77
C GLU A 262 3.11 -9.75 -2.02
N CYS A 263 2.72 -9.22 -3.18
CA CYS A 263 1.30 -9.12 -3.56
C CYS A 263 0.64 -10.51 -3.66
N GLY A 264 1.32 -11.47 -4.30
CA GLY A 264 0.84 -12.85 -4.41
C GLY A 264 0.69 -13.51 -3.05
N ASN A 265 1.66 -13.32 -2.14
CA ASN A 265 1.61 -13.85 -0.78
C ASN A 265 0.48 -13.22 0.04
N ALA A 266 0.20 -11.93 -0.11
CA ALA A 266 -0.94 -11.28 0.53
C ALA A 266 -2.28 -11.90 0.09
N ILE A 267 -2.48 -12.09 -1.22
CA ILE A 267 -3.72 -12.67 -1.77
C ILE A 267 -3.86 -14.14 -1.37
N TYR A 268 -2.77 -14.91 -1.38
CA TYR A 268 -2.78 -16.30 -0.93
C TYR A 268 -3.20 -16.41 0.54
N ARG A 269 -2.69 -15.53 1.41
CA ARG A 269 -3.13 -15.46 2.82
C ARG A 269 -4.61 -15.10 2.95
N PHE A 270 -5.11 -14.18 2.11
CA PHE A 270 -6.53 -13.84 2.09
C PHE A 270 -7.41 -15.04 1.71
N ASP A 271 -7.02 -15.77 0.66
CA ASP A 271 -7.68 -16.99 0.21
C ASP A 271 -7.70 -18.07 1.30
N GLU A 272 -6.59 -18.27 2.02
CA GLU A 272 -6.49 -19.20 3.15
C GLU A 272 -7.38 -18.78 4.34
N VAL A 273 -7.44 -17.49 4.67
CA VAL A 273 -8.29 -16.96 5.75
C VAL A 273 -9.76 -17.18 5.43
N LEU A 274 -10.19 -16.95 4.18
CA LEU A 274 -11.56 -17.24 3.75
C LEU A 274 -11.90 -18.71 3.89
N HIS A 275 -10.98 -19.61 3.53
CA HIS A 275 -11.18 -21.06 3.68
C HIS A 275 -11.42 -21.43 5.16
N LYS A 276 -10.59 -20.89 6.07
CA LYS A 276 -10.75 -21.09 7.52
C LYS A 276 -12.07 -20.52 8.04
N ALA A 277 -12.46 -19.32 7.60
CA ALA A 277 -13.71 -18.67 8.00
C ALA A 277 -14.95 -19.48 7.58
N TYR A 278 -14.97 -20.01 6.35
CA TYR A 278 -16.06 -20.88 5.88
C TYR A 278 -16.09 -22.24 6.60
N ALA A 279 -14.94 -22.82 6.91
CA ALA A 279 -14.87 -24.06 7.70
C ALA A 279 -15.47 -23.86 9.10
N MET A 280 -15.19 -22.73 9.75
CA MET A 280 -15.80 -22.37 11.03
C MET A 280 -17.33 -22.18 10.88
N LEU A 281 -17.78 -21.42 9.88
CA LEU A 281 -19.21 -21.19 9.63
C LEU A 281 -19.98 -22.50 9.34
N GLY A 282 -19.34 -23.48 8.72
CA GLY A 282 -19.88 -24.83 8.52
C GLY A 282 -20.19 -25.55 9.85
N LYS A 283 -19.31 -25.43 10.85
CA LYS A 283 -19.52 -26.02 12.20
C LYS A 283 -20.71 -25.41 12.93
N CYS A 284 -20.98 -24.12 12.73
CA CYS A 284 -22.13 -23.43 13.35
C CYS A 284 -23.49 -23.87 12.78
N LYS A 285 -23.55 -24.36 11.53
CA LYS A 285 -24.81 -24.79 10.89
C LYS A 285 -25.34 -26.13 11.43
N SER A 286 -24.50 -26.94 12.06
CA SER A 286 -24.84 -28.27 12.61
C SER A 286 -25.78 -28.23 13.83
N TYR A 287 -25.88 -27.08 14.51
CA TYR A 287 -26.74 -26.89 15.68
C TYR A 287 -28.02 -26.18 15.22
N GLY A 288 -29.07 -26.96 14.97
CA GLY A 288 -30.29 -26.58 14.26
C GLY A 288 -31.03 -25.35 14.77
N GLN A 289 -30.62 -24.17 14.29
CA GLN A 289 -31.39 -22.99 13.89
C GLN A 289 -30.36 -21.91 13.51
N GLN A 290 -30.35 -21.49 12.25
CA GLN A 290 -29.33 -20.54 11.78
C GLN A 290 -29.60 -19.16 12.40
N SER A 291 -28.87 -18.82 13.45
CA SER A 291 -28.92 -17.50 14.07
C SER A 291 -28.71 -16.40 13.01
N LEU A 292 -29.39 -15.27 13.19
CA LEU A 292 -29.28 -14.09 12.32
C LEU A 292 -27.82 -13.65 12.15
N SER A 293 -26.98 -13.83 13.18
CA SER A 293 -25.54 -13.54 13.14
C SER A 293 -24.77 -14.44 12.15
N VAL A 294 -25.12 -15.72 12.07
CA VAL A 294 -24.50 -16.69 11.14
C VAL A 294 -24.88 -16.37 9.70
N LYS A 295 -26.13 -15.94 9.46
CA LYS A 295 -26.56 -15.50 8.13
C LYS A 295 -25.81 -14.25 7.68
N ARG A 296 -25.72 -13.22 8.53
CA ARG A 296 -24.95 -12.00 8.22
C ARG A 296 -23.47 -12.30 7.93
N SER A 297 -22.90 -13.23 8.69
CA SER A 297 -21.50 -13.67 8.48
C SER A 297 -21.34 -14.41 7.16
N ALA A 298 -22.32 -15.22 6.75
CA ALA A 298 -22.31 -15.88 5.44
C ALA A 298 -22.40 -14.87 4.28
N ASP A 299 -23.29 -13.88 4.38
CA ASP A 299 -23.42 -12.81 3.38
C ASP A 299 -22.12 -11.97 3.29
N PHE A 300 -21.49 -11.68 4.44
CA PHE A 300 -20.18 -11.04 4.48
C PHE A 300 -19.09 -11.86 3.78
N LEU A 301 -18.97 -13.14 4.10
CA LEU A 301 -17.95 -13.99 3.48
C LEU A 301 -18.20 -14.17 1.98
N GLU A 302 -19.46 -14.16 1.52
CA GLU A 302 -19.78 -14.14 0.09
C GLU A 302 -19.27 -12.84 -0.58
N HIS A 303 -19.49 -11.70 0.07
CA HIS A 303 -18.94 -10.41 -0.37
C HIS A 303 -17.41 -10.45 -0.46
N MET A 304 -16.73 -10.98 0.56
CA MET A 304 -15.27 -11.08 0.57
C MET A 304 -14.75 -12.09 -0.45
N SER A 305 -15.52 -13.14 -0.75
CA SER A 305 -15.22 -14.07 -1.85
C SER A 305 -15.29 -13.40 -3.22
N ALA A 306 -16.27 -12.51 -3.42
CA ALA A 306 -16.34 -11.69 -4.63
C ALA A 306 -15.17 -10.69 -4.69
N GLN A 307 -14.78 -10.12 -3.55
CA GLN A 307 -13.62 -9.23 -3.43
C GLN A 307 -12.30 -9.95 -3.75
N LEU A 308 -12.14 -11.21 -3.31
CA LEU A 308 -11.01 -12.05 -3.69
C LEU A 308 -10.88 -12.20 -5.21
N CYS A 309 -11.99 -12.41 -5.92
CA CYS A 309 -11.96 -12.50 -7.38
C CYS A 309 -11.48 -11.21 -8.05
N LEU A 310 -11.91 -10.04 -7.54
CA LEU A 310 -11.41 -8.75 -8.03
C LEU A 310 -9.90 -8.64 -7.79
N HIS A 311 -9.43 -8.93 -6.58
CA HIS A 311 -8.00 -8.86 -6.23
C HIS A 311 -7.14 -9.81 -7.06
N LEU A 312 -7.61 -11.04 -7.31
CA LEU A 312 -6.94 -11.99 -8.22
C LEU A 312 -6.85 -11.45 -9.65
N ALA A 313 -7.92 -10.83 -10.16
CA ALA A 313 -7.93 -10.22 -11.50
C ALA A 313 -6.94 -9.04 -11.56
N THR A 314 -6.96 -8.15 -10.58
CA THR A 314 -6.02 -7.02 -10.47
C THR A 314 -4.58 -7.51 -10.40
N PHE A 315 -4.30 -8.57 -9.64
CA PHE A 315 -2.98 -9.18 -9.57
C PHE A 315 -2.50 -9.73 -10.91
N ILE A 316 -3.36 -10.37 -11.69
CA ILE A 316 -3.04 -10.83 -13.05
C ILE A 316 -2.58 -9.65 -13.93
N PHE A 317 -3.29 -8.53 -13.86
CA PHE A 317 -2.94 -7.34 -14.62
C PHE A 317 -1.63 -6.71 -14.14
N LYS A 318 -1.42 -6.60 -12.83
CA LYS A 318 -0.18 -6.09 -12.23
C LYS A 318 1.02 -6.96 -12.61
N LYS A 319 0.87 -8.29 -12.57
CA LYS A 319 1.89 -9.25 -13.01
C LYS A 319 2.22 -9.08 -14.50
N ALA A 320 1.20 -8.98 -15.36
CA ALA A 320 1.41 -8.75 -16.79
C ALA A 320 2.11 -7.41 -17.09
N LYS A 321 1.80 -6.36 -16.33
CA LYS A 321 2.47 -5.06 -16.43
C LYS A 321 3.96 -5.15 -16.06
N ASN A 322 4.26 -5.72 -14.89
CA ASN A 322 5.62 -5.75 -14.35
C ASN A 322 6.54 -6.73 -15.10
N GLU A 323 6.02 -7.87 -15.54
CA GLU A 323 6.79 -8.92 -16.22
C GLU A 323 6.79 -8.77 -17.75
N GLN A 324 6.23 -7.68 -18.30
CA GLN A 324 6.01 -7.49 -19.75
C GLN A 324 5.25 -8.68 -20.38
N GLY A 325 4.29 -9.23 -19.63
CA GLY A 325 3.52 -10.41 -20.00
C GLY A 325 2.52 -10.16 -21.14
N ASN A 326 1.98 -11.26 -21.66
CA ASN A 326 0.99 -11.22 -22.73
C ASN A 326 -0.38 -10.74 -22.20
N TRP A 327 -0.76 -9.50 -22.51
CA TRP A 327 -2.04 -8.90 -22.12
C TRP A 327 -3.27 -9.68 -22.60
N ASN A 328 -3.19 -10.35 -23.76
CA ASN A 328 -4.29 -11.19 -24.26
C ASN A 328 -4.47 -12.46 -23.42
N GLU A 329 -3.39 -12.96 -22.83
CA GLU A 329 -3.46 -14.09 -21.89
C GLU A 329 -3.93 -13.63 -20.52
N ALA A 330 -3.41 -12.50 -20.04
CA ALA A 330 -3.81 -11.88 -18.78
C ALA A 330 -5.33 -11.61 -18.76
N THR A 331 -5.87 -10.96 -19.80
CA THR A 331 -7.31 -10.72 -19.96
C THR A 331 -8.13 -12.00 -19.98
N ARG A 332 -7.71 -13.02 -20.74
CA ARG A 332 -8.40 -14.32 -20.77
C ARG A 332 -8.43 -14.99 -19.39
N SER A 333 -7.35 -14.90 -18.62
CA SER A 333 -7.29 -15.44 -17.25
C SER A 333 -8.08 -14.61 -16.24
N ALA A 334 -8.14 -13.29 -16.41
CA ALA A 334 -8.84 -12.39 -15.50
C ALA A 334 -10.36 -12.31 -15.75
N ALA A 335 -10.83 -12.48 -16.98
CA ALA A 335 -12.24 -12.31 -17.33
C ALA A 335 -13.21 -13.20 -16.53
N PRO A 336 -12.94 -14.50 -16.29
CA PRO A 336 -13.73 -15.31 -15.36
C PRO A 336 -13.82 -14.71 -13.96
N LEU A 337 -12.70 -14.25 -13.41
CA LEU A 337 -12.64 -13.68 -12.07
C LEU A 337 -13.44 -12.38 -11.98
N LEU A 338 -13.31 -11.49 -12.99
CA LEU A 338 -14.12 -10.27 -13.08
C LEU A 338 -15.62 -10.60 -13.15
N LEU A 339 -16.00 -11.66 -13.87
CA LEU A 339 -17.39 -12.09 -13.93
C LEU A 339 -17.90 -12.57 -12.56
N PHE A 340 -17.12 -13.36 -11.83
CA PHE A 340 -17.48 -13.77 -10.46
C PHE A 340 -17.52 -12.58 -9.50
N ALA A 341 -16.58 -11.64 -9.60
CA ALA A 341 -16.58 -10.40 -8.81
C ALA A 341 -17.82 -9.54 -9.08
N LEU A 342 -18.29 -9.53 -10.33
CA LEU A 342 -19.49 -8.82 -10.75
C LEU A 342 -20.77 -9.51 -10.27
N VAL A 343 -20.85 -10.85 -10.26
CA VAL A 343 -22.12 -11.57 -10.06
C VAL A 343 -22.33 -12.03 -8.61
N LEU A 344 -21.29 -12.34 -7.86
CA LEU A 344 -21.42 -12.76 -6.45
C LEU A 344 -21.78 -11.60 -5.52
N ALA A 345 -22.50 -11.90 -4.42
CA ALA A 345 -22.84 -10.96 -3.34
C ALA A 345 -23.46 -9.62 -3.82
N GLN A 346 -24.54 -9.70 -4.60
CA GLN A 346 -25.28 -8.53 -5.07
C GLN A 346 -25.97 -7.78 -3.93
N PRO A 347 -26.05 -6.44 -3.99
CA PRO A 347 -27.04 -5.68 -3.23
C PRO A 347 -28.43 -6.11 -3.72
N SER A 348 -29.27 -6.66 -2.86
CA SER A 348 -30.63 -7.08 -3.24
C SER A 348 -31.48 -5.88 -3.70
N GLU A 349 -32.11 -5.99 -4.87
CA GLU A 349 -33.05 -5.01 -5.46
C GLU A 349 -34.42 -4.95 -4.74
N GLU A 350 -34.52 -5.17 -3.43
CA GLU A 350 -35.80 -4.96 -2.74
C GLU A 350 -36.05 -3.46 -2.46
N GLN A 351 -36.51 -2.83 -3.55
CA GLN A 351 -37.56 -1.82 -3.68
C GLN A 351 -37.24 -0.37 -3.29
N ASN A 352 -37.53 0.48 -4.28
CA ASN A 352 -38.02 1.84 -4.11
C ASN A 352 -38.79 1.96 -2.78
N MET A 353 -38.37 2.90 -1.92
CA MET A 353 -38.77 3.13 -0.51
C MET A 353 -37.76 2.58 0.51
N GLY A 354 -36.66 3.33 0.71
CA GLY A 354 -35.93 3.35 2.00
C GLY A 354 -35.26 2.06 2.48
N GLY A 355 -35.09 1.05 1.63
CA GLY A 355 -34.42 -0.21 1.96
C GLY A 355 -32.89 -0.10 1.95
N THR A 356 -32.26 -0.57 3.02
CA THR A 356 -30.80 -0.59 3.23
C THR A 356 -30.08 -1.52 2.25
N PRO A 357 -28.86 -1.18 1.78
CA PRO A 357 -28.16 -1.98 0.79
C PRO A 357 -27.51 -3.20 1.47
N LEU A 358 -27.64 -4.37 0.84
CA LEU A 358 -27.34 -5.73 1.34
C LEU A 358 -28.42 -6.27 2.29
N LYS A 359 -28.70 -7.59 2.22
CA LYS A 359 -29.67 -8.36 3.04
C LYS A 359 -29.36 -8.38 4.56
N LEU A 360 -28.74 -7.34 5.10
CA LEU A 360 -28.14 -7.27 6.44
C LEU A 360 -29.06 -6.61 7.49
N SER A 361 -30.17 -5.99 7.08
CA SER A 361 -31.10 -5.27 7.96
C SER A 361 -32.42 -6.04 8.13
N VAL A 362 -32.42 -7.00 9.05
CA VAL A 362 -33.63 -7.44 9.75
C VAL A 362 -33.37 -7.28 11.25
N ALA A 363 -34.38 -6.77 11.96
CA ALA A 363 -34.34 -6.40 13.38
C ALA A 363 -33.88 -7.56 14.28
N GLY A 364 -32.86 -7.29 15.09
CA GLY A 364 -32.24 -8.21 16.06
C GLY A 364 -30.91 -7.62 16.53
N GLU A 365 -30.43 -8.02 17.71
CA GLU A 365 -29.21 -7.49 18.32
C GLU A 365 -28.02 -7.52 17.32
N PRO A 366 -27.40 -6.37 17.02
CA PRO A 366 -26.28 -6.30 16.10
C PRO A 366 -25.00 -6.86 16.72
N LEU A 367 -24.27 -7.69 15.97
CA LEU A 367 -22.83 -7.83 16.20
C LEU A 367 -22.20 -6.44 16.03
N LYS A 368 -21.54 -5.92 17.07
CA LYS A 368 -20.98 -4.56 17.11
C LYS A 368 -20.04 -4.28 15.93
N ALA A 369 -19.24 -5.28 15.53
CA ALA A 369 -18.35 -5.20 14.37
C ALA A 369 -19.12 -5.06 13.05
N ILE A 370 -20.26 -5.73 12.89
CA ILE A 370 -21.02 -5.76 11.63
C ILE A 370 -21.88 -4.49 11.49
N SER A 371 -22.52 -3.99 12.54
CA SER A 371 -23.43 -2.83 12.43
C SER A 371 -22.76 -1.55 11.95
N ASN A 372 -21.52 -1.30 12.37
CA ASN A 372 -20.78 -0.09 12.01
C ASN A 372 -20.05 -0.22 10.65
N THR A 373 -19.99 -1.43 10.09
CA THR A 373 -19.23 -1.75 8.87
C THR A 373 -20.10 -2.01 7.65
N VAL A 374 -21.41 -2.27 7.81
CA VAL A 374 -22.35 -2.45 6.67
C VAL A 374 -22.22 -1.35 5.60
N PRO A 375 -22.21 -0.04 5.94
CA PRO A 375 -22.08 1.01 4.91
C PRO A 375 -20.75 0.96 4.15
N GLN A 376 -19.70 0.43 4.77
CA GLN A 376 -18.38 0.31 4.12
C GLN A 376 -18.35 -0.87 3.16
N TRP A 377 -19.04 -1.97 3.50
CA TRP A 377 -19.19 -3.11 2.61
C TRP A 377 -20.06 -2.78 1.41
N THR A 378 -21.08 -1.94 1.58
CA THR A 378 -21.89 -1.46 0.46
C THR A 378 -21.07 -0.61 -0.50
N ASP A 379 -20.25 0.31 0.02
CA ASP A 379 -19.35 1.09 -0.82
C ASP A 379 -18.31 0.20 -1.53
N ALA A 380 -17.70 -0.74 -0.80
CA ALA A 380 -16.73 -1.68 -1.37
C ALA A 380 -17.35 -2.59 -2.45
N ALA A 381 -18.61 -3.00 -2.26
CA ALA A 381 -19.34 -3.77 -3.26
C ALA A 381 -19.54 -2.93 -4.53
N LEU A 382 -20.08 -1.72 -4.38
CA LEU A 382 -20.28 -0.80 -5.51
C LEU A 382 -18.99 -0.52 -6.28
N HIS A 383 -17.88 -0.33 -5.55
CA HIS A 383 -16.56 -0.16 -6.14
C HIS A 383 -16.13 -1.39 -6.95
N ARG A 384 -16.27 -2.59 -6.38
CA ARG A 384 -15.99 -3.86 -7.08
C ARG A 384 -16.84 -4.02 -8.32
N HIS A 385 -18.16 -3.81 -8.23
CA HIS A 385 -19.10 -3.93 -9.35
C HIS A 385 -18.73 -2.96 -10.48
N CYS A 386 -18.38 -1.72 -10.13
CA CYS A 386 -17.90 -0.71 -11.07
C CYS A 386 -16.63 -1.19 -11.79
N GLN A 387 -15.58 -1.54 -11.05
CA GLN A 387 -14.30 -1.97 -11.64
C GLN A 387 -14.46 -3.22 -12.51
N ALA A 388 -15.12 -4.26 -11.99
CA ALA A 388 -15.30 -5.52 -12.70
C ALA A 388 -16.19 -5.34 -13.94
N GLY A 389 -17.33 -4.66 -13.80
CA GLY A 389 -18.29 -4.44 -14.87
C GLY A 389 -17.70 -3.62 -16.01
N HIS A 390 -17.06 -2.49 -15.71
CA HIS A 390 -16.49 -1.63 -16.74
C HIS A 390 -15.38 -2.32 -17.55
N VAL A 391 -14.50 -3.08 -16.88
CA VAL A 391 -13.47 -3.85 -17.56
C VAL A 391 -14.11 -4.92 -18.45
N LEU A 392 -15.12 -5.65 -17.96
CA LEU A 392 -15.82 -6.65 -18.78
C LEU A 392 -16.51 -6.03 -20.00
N ILE A 393 -17.20 -4.90 -19.84
CA ILE A 393 -17.85 -4.21 -20.96
C ILE A 393 -16.78 -3.74 -21.97
N SER A 394 -15.66 -3.20 -21.49
CA SER A 394 -14.56 -2.79 -22.35
C SER A 394 -13.92 -3.96 -23.10
N LEU A 395 -13.85 -5.16 -22.50
CA LEU A 395 -13.31 -6.34 -23.17
C LEU A 395 -14.29 -6.97 -24.15
N ALA A 396 -15.59 -6.83 -23.88
CA ALA A 396 -16.66 -7.37 -24.71
C ALA A 396 -16.95 -6.53 -25.96
N ASN A 397 -16.63 -5.22 -25.94
CA ASN A 397 -17.00 -4.26 -27.00
C ASN A 397 -18.50 -4.39 -27.35
N ASP A 398 -18.85 -4.41 -28.64
CA ASP A 398 -20.23 -4.53 -29.12
C ASP A 398 -20.79 -5.96 -29.01
N GLN A 399 -19.94 -6.98 -28.79
CA GLN A 399 -20.31 -8.40 -28.82
C GLN A 399 -20.51 -8.99 -27.40
N ARG A 400 -21.33 -8.32 -26.59
CA ARG A 400 -21.49 -8.65 -25.15
C ARG A 400 -21.90 -10.08 -24.87
N GLN A 401 -22.95 -10.57 -25.53
CA GLN A 401 -23.42 -11.96 -25.36
C GLN A 401 -22.33 -12.98 -25.73
N GLN A 402 -21.76 -12.87 -26.94
CA GLN A 402 -20.73 -13.80 -27.43
C GLN A 402 -19.48 -13.80 -26.54
N TYR A 403 -19.11 -12.64 -26.01
CA TYR A 403 -17.98 -12.51 -25.09
C TYR A 403 -18.27 -13.20 -23.75
N VAL A 404 -19.44 -12.97 -23.16
CA VAL A 404 -19.86 -13.65 -21.92
C VAL A 404 -19.87 -15.15 -22.13
N ASP A 405 -20.47 -15.65 -23.21
CA ASP A 405 -20.48 -17.07 -23.53
C ASP A 405 -19.05 -17.63 -23.61
N LYS A 406 -18.14 -16.93 -24.30
CA LYS A 406 -16.73 -17.32 -24.39
C LYS A 406 -16.04 -17.37 -23.02
N VAL A 407 -16.32 -16.41 -22.13
CA VAL A 407 -15.79 -16.42 -20.76
C VAL A 407 -16.33 -17.61 -19.98
N LEU A 408 -17.64 -17.88 -20.05
CA LEU A 408 -18.27 -19.04 -19.41
C LEU A 408 -17.68 -20.37 -19.89
N HIS A 409 -17.42 -20.51 -21.19
CA HIS A 409 -16.77 -21.68 -21.76
C HIS A 409 -15.33 -21.88 -21.25
N SER A 410 -14.64 -20.80 -20.88
CA SER A 410 -13.29 -20.90 -20.30
C SER A 410 -13.28 -21.44 -18.86
N CYS A 411 -14.42 -21.37 -18.16
CA CYS A 411 -14.62 -21.90 -16.80
C CYS A 411 -14.90 -23.42 -16.77
N TYR A 412 -14.28 -24.20 -17.66
CA TYR A 412 -14.53 -25.64 -17.78
C TYR A 412 -13.50 -26.50 -17.04
N LYS A 413 -13.95 -27.62 -16.46
CA LYS A 413 -13.14 -28.58 -15.66
C LYS A 413 -12.35 -27.87 -14.54
N ASN A 414 -11.07 -28.18 -14.40
CA ASN A 414 -10.15 -27.72 -13.35
C ASN A 414 -9.54 -26.35 -13.69
N TRP A 415 -10.34 -25.41 -14.23
CA TRP A 415 -9.82 -24.08 -14.59
C TRP A 415 -9.28 -23.32 -13.37
N ARG A 416 -9.90 -23.52 -12.20
CA ARG A 416 -9.50 -22.89 -10.93
C ARG A 416 -8.13 -23.37 -10.46
N GLU A 417 -7.91 -24.70 -10.43
CA GLU A 417 -6.62 -25.30 -10.08
C GLU A 417 -5.51 -24.84 -11.02
N ARG A 418 -5.77 -24.85 -12.34
CA ARG A 418 -4.80 -24.38 -13.35
C ARG A 418 -4.47 -22.91 -13.17
N LEU A 419 -5.47 -22.08 -12.89
CA LEU A 419 -5.26 -20.66 -12.63
C LEU A 419 -4.47 -20.46 -11.34
N PHE A 420 -4.83 -21.14 -10.27
CA PHE A 420 -4.14 -21.10 -8.97
C PHE A 420 -2.64 -21.44 -9.13
N GLN A 421 -2.33 -22.57 -9.77
CA GLN A 421 -0.94 -22.99 -10.02
C GLN A 421 -0.15 -21.99 -10.88
N LYS A 422 -0.82 -21.30 -11.81
CA LYS A 422 -0.19 -20.27 -12.64
C LYS A 422 0.10 -18.97 -11.87
N LEU A 423 -0.75 -18.61 -10.91
CA LEU A 423 -0.61 -17.38 -10.12
C LEU A 423 0.37 -17.56 -8.97
N PHE A 424 0.29 -18.69 -8.27
CA PHE A 424 1.03 -18.96 -7.04
C PHE A 424 2.15 -19.96 -7.29
N THR A 425 3.21 -19.51 -7.96
CA THR A 425 4.42 -20.30 -8.26
C THR A 425 5.49 -20.20 -7.17
N PHE A 426 5.18 -19.56 -6.04
CA PHE A 426 6.12 -19.28 -4.97
C PHE A 426 6.35 -20.53 -4.09
N GLU A 427 7.47 -20.58 -3.39
CA GLU A 427 7.83 -21.75 -2.58
C GLU A 427 6.83 -22.04 -1.45
N GLU A 428 6.27 -20.98 -0.88
CA GLU A 428 5.30 -21.05 0.23
C GLU A 428 3.92 -21.59 -0.19
N THR A 429 3.65 -21.67 -1.50
CA THR A 429 2.32 -22.01 -2.05
C THR A 429 2.27 -23.40 -2.71
N LYS A 430 3.39 -24.13 -2.77
CA LYS A 430 3.54 -25.40 -3.51
C LYS A 430 2.53 -26.49 -3.12
N ASN A 431 2.01 -26.49 -1.89
CA ASN A 431 1.06 -27.48 -1.37
C ASN A 431 -0.30 -26.88 -0.94
N GLY A 432 -0.59 -25.62 -1.33
CA GLY A 432 -1.72 -24.84 -0.82
C GLY A 432 -3.09 -25.16 -1.44
N LEU A 433 -3.16 -26.06 -2.42
CA LEU A 433 -4.40 -26.32 -3.19
C LEU A 433 -5.57 -26.76 -2.32
N SER A 434 -5.34 -27.60 -1.30
CA SER A 434 -6.41 -28.09 -0.40
C SER A 434 -6.92 -27.02 0.57
N MET A 435 -6.09 -26.02 0.86
CA MET A 435 -6.43 -24.91 1.76
C MET A 435 -6.96 -23.68 1.01
N SER A 436 -7.05 -23.74 -0.31
CA SER A 436 -7.52 -22.63 -1.12
C SER A 436 -9.04 -22.53 -1.10
N HIS A 437 -9.56 -21.35 -0.75
CA HIS A 437 -10.99 -21.07 -0.82
C HIS A 437 -11.47 -21.01 -2.27
N PHE A 438 -10.75 -20.27 -3.12
CA PHE A 438 -11.04 -20.11 -4.53
C PHE A 438 -11.14 -21.46 -5.27
N VAL A 439 -10.21 -22.37 -5.01
CA VAL A 439 -10.17 -23.67 -5.68
C VAL A 439 -11.27 -24.61 -5.17
N ASN A 440 -11.53 -24.65 -3.87
CA ASN A 440 -12.37 -25.70 -3.28
C ASN A 440 -13.83 -25.30 -3.06
N HIS A 441 -14.14 -24.01 -2.88
CA HIS A 441 -15.50 -23.60 -2.52
C HIS A 441 -16.47 -23.74 -3.71
N LEU A 442 -17.67 -24.25 -3.44
CA LEU A 442 -18.65 -24.58 -4.49
C LEU A 442 -19.19 -23.35 -5.23
N MET A 443 -19.13 -22.16 -4.60
CA MET A 443 -19.63 -20.91 -5.21
C MET A 443 -18.90 -20.54 -6.51
N PHE A 444 -17.67 -21.03 -6.71
CA PHE A 444 -16.88 -20.77 -7.92
C PHE A 444 -17.02 -21.85 -8.99
N SER A 445 -17.90 -22.84 -8.79
CA SER A 445 -18.07 -23.98 -9.71
C SER A 445 -18.70 -23.56 -11.04
N SER A 446 -19.64 -22.63 -10.99
CA SER A 446 -20.20 -21.96 -12.17
C SER A 446 -20.84 -20.65 -11.75
N PRO A 447 -20.67 -19.56 -12.52
CA PRO A 447 -21.46 -18.36 -12.30
C PRO A 447 -22.97 -18.66 -12.55
N PRO A 448 -23.89 -17.92 -11.94
CA PRO A 448 -25.34 -18.08 -12.13
C PRO A 448 -25.73 -18.16 -13.62
N ARG A 449 -26.37 -19.28 -14.01
CA ARG A 449 -26.73 -19.62 -15.39
C ARG A 449 -28.09 -19.06 -15.83
N SER A 450 -28.27 -17.75 -15.82
CA SER A 450 -29.28 -17.19 -16.72
C SER A 450 -28.61 -16.15 -17.59
N ASP A 451 -28.44 -16.48 -18.87
CA ASP A 451 -27.76 -15.65 -19.87
C ASP A 451 -28.33 -14.22 -19.91
N SER A 452 -29.62 -14.06 -19.59
CA SER A 452 -30.29 -12.76 -19.48
C SER A 452 -29.92 -11.97 -18.21
N SER A 453 -29.55 -12.62 -17.10
CA SER A 453 -29.21 -11.92 -15.84
C SER A 453 -27.83 -11.27 -15.90
N ILE A 454 -26.84 -11.95 -16.48
CA ILE A 454 -25.47 -11.43 -16.58
C ILE A 454 -25.43 -10.17 -17.44
N LEU A 455 -26.10 -10.19 -18.59
CA LEU A 455 -26.21 -9.01 -19.44
C LEU A 455 -26.93 -7.86 -18.73
N ARG A 456 -28.01 -8.16 -18.00
CA ARG A 456 -28.70 -7.16 -17.18
C ARG A 456 -27.77 -6.55 -16.12
N TYR A 457 -26.93 -7.34 -15.46
CA TYR A 457 -25.96 -6.80 -14.49
C TYR A 457 -24.94 -5.87 -15.16
N LEU A 458 -24.49 -6.18 -16.38
CA LEU A 458 -23.61 -5.29 -17.13
C LEU A 458 -24.33 -3.99 -17.53
N ASP A 459 -25.62 -4.06 -17.86
CA ASP A 459 -26.44 -2.87 -18.12
C ASP A 459 -26.65 -2.03 -16.84
N ASP A 460 -26.92 -2.67 -15.70
CA ASP A 460 -27.13 -2.00 -14.41
C ASP A 460 -25.88 -1.26 -13.93
N VAL A 461 -24.67 -1.79 -14.20
CA VAL A 461 -23.41 -1.11 -13.91
C VAL A 461 -23.36 0.26 -14.60
N ILE A 462 -23.80 0.35 -15.86
CA ILE A 462 -23.82 1.60 -16.64
C ILE A 462 -24.77 2.63 -16.03
N VAL A 463 -25.90 2.19 -15.49
CA VAL A 463 -26.92 3.07 -14.90
C VAL A 463 -26.47 3.64 -13.54
N GLN A 464 -25.68 2.87 -12.78
CA GLN A 464 -25.33 3.22 -11.39
C GLN A 464 -24.03 4.06 -11.24
N ILE A 465 -23.36 4.42 -12.34
CA ILE A 465 -22.05 5.10 -12.36
C ILE A 465 -21.97 6.33 -11.44
N PRO A 466 -22.94 7.27 -11.40
CA PRO A 466 -22.85 8.45 -10.53
C PRO A 466 -22.82 8.10 -9.04
N LYS A 467 -23.52 7.04 -8.61
CA LYS A 467 -23.50 6.54 -7.22
C LYS A 467 -22.18 5.84 -6.90
N GLN A 468 -21.60 5.13 -7.89
CA GLN A 468 -20.34 4.39 -7.76
C GLN A 468 -19.10 5.29 -7.65
N VAL A 469 -19.13 6.46 -8.30
CA VAL A 469 -18.07 7.48 -8.20
C VAL A 469 -17.93 7.98 -6.77
N GLY A 470 -19.05 8.28 -6.09
CA GLY A 470 -19.06 8.69 -4.69
C GLY A 470 -18.52 7.63 -3.74
N ALA A 471 -18.94 6.37 -3.90
CA ALA A 471 -18.44 5.23 -3.11
C ALA A 471 -16.95 4.96 -3.36
N THR A 472 -16.47 5.14 -4.59
CA THR A 472 -15.03 4.94 -4.88
C THR A 472 -14.16 6.06 -4.28
N ALA A 473 -14.66 7.29 -4.26
CA ALA A 473 -13.97 8.41 -3.64
C ALA A 473 -13.81 8.23 -2.11
N SER A 474 -14.74 7.54 -1.44
CA SER A 474 -14.63 7.24 0.00
C SER A 474 -13.58 6.17 0.30
N ILE A 475 -13.38 5.20 -0.61
CA ILE A 475 -12.41 4.09 -0.44
C ILE A 475 -10.98 4.53 -0.77
N GLN A 476 -10.82 5.33 -1.83
CA GLN A 476 -9.52 5.83 -2.28
C GLN A 476 -9.51 7.37 -2.36
N PRO A 477 -9.48 8.05 -1.20
CA PRO A 477 -9.38 9.50 -1.15
C PRO A 477 -8.06 9.94 -1.79
N GLY A 478 -8.13 10.63 -2.93
CA GLY A 478 -6.95 11.08 -3.68
C GLY A 478 -6.65 10.32 -4.99
N SER A 479 -7.43 9.30 -5.35
CA SER A 479 -7.33 8.66 -6.66
C SER A 479 -8.33 9.27 -7.64
N LEU A 480 -7.88 9.82 -8.77
CA LEU A 480 -8.76 10.32 -9.85
C LEU A 480 -9.24 9.22 -10.80
N HIS A 481 -8.73 7.99 -10.67
CA HIS A 481 -8.97 6.90 -11.61
C HIS A 481 -10.45 6.55 -11.78
N HIS A 482 -11.23 6.71 -10.72
CA HIS A 482 -12.65 6.39 -10.73
C HIS A 482 -13.48 7.36 -11.60
N LEU A 483 -12.94 8.55 -11.90
CA LEU A 483 -13.58 9.50 -12.81
C LEU A 483 -13.39 9.13 -14.27
N VAL A 484 -12.36 8.35 -14.61
CA VAL A 484 -12.14 7.88 -15.99
C VAL A 484 -13.37 7.11 -16.49
N TRP A 485 -14.05 6.37 -15.61
CA TRP A 485 -15.29 5.65 -15.96
C TRP A 485 -16.45 6.58 -16.35
N LEU A 486 -16.53 7.80 -15.78
CA LEU A 486 -17.51 8.81 -16.20
C LEU A 486 -17.21 9.32 -17.62
N GLY A 487 -15.93 9.56 -17.93
CA GLY A 487 -15.49 9.96 -19.28
C GLY A 487 -15.87 8.91 -20.33
N VAL A 488 -15.44 7.66 -20.08
CA VAL A 488 -15.71 6.49 -20.95
C VAL A 488 -17.20 6.30 -21.24
N GLN A 489 -18.09 6.58 -20.27
CA GLN A 489 -19.53 6.52 -20.49
C GLN A 489 -20.02 7.66 -21.39
N GLY A 490 -19.51 8.88 -21.18
CA GLY A 490 -19.90 10.07 -21.92
C GLY A 490 -19.70 9.96 -23.44
N MET A 491 -18.58 9.39 -23.88
CA MET A 491 -18.32 9.24 -25.32
C MET A 491 -19.06 8.06 -25.95
N ARG A 492 -19.40 7.00 -25.20
CA ARG A 492 -20.17 5.86 -25.73
C ARG A 492 -21.58 6.24 -26.18
N HIS A 493 -22.16 7.27 -25.58
CA HIS A 493 -23.48 7.79 -25.93
C HIS A 493 -23.43 9.00 -26.87
N ALA A 494 -22.25 9.54 -27.17
CA ALA A 494 -22.10 10.67 -28.09
C ALA A 494 -21.96 10.16 -29.55
N PRO A 495 -22.71 10.73 -30.51
CA PRO A 495 -22.43 10.46 -31.92
C PRO A 495 -20.99 10.90 -32.26
N PRO A 496 -20.29 10.19 -33.17
CA PRO A 496 -18.92 10.56 -33.53
C PRO A 496 -18.91 12.02 -34.00
N PRO A 497 -18.07 12.89 -33.41
CA PRO A 497 -18.05 14.28 -33.79
C PRO A 497 -17.61 14.40 -35.25
N PRO A 498 -18.25 15.26 -36.07
CA PRO A 498 -17.69 15.62 -37.37
C PRO A 498 -16.30 16.22 -37.13
N ALA A 499 -15.36 15.95 -38.05
CA ALA A 499 -13.91 16.09 -37.88
C ALA A 499 -13.36 17.48 -37.51
N ALA A 500 -14.20 18.47 -37.18
CA ALA A 500 -13.81 19.84 -36.89
C ALA A 500 -14.57 20.51 -35.72
N THR A 501 -15.36 19.78 -34.92
CA THR A 501 -16.05 20.39 -33.75
C THR A 501 -15.71 19.70 -32.45
N LEU A 502 -15.31 20.49 -31.44
CA LEU A 502 -15.20 20.08 -30.04
C LEU A 502 -16.47 19.29 -29.64
N PRO A 503 -16.36 18.12 -28.99
CA PRO A 503 -17.52 17.30 -28.67
C PRO A 503 -18.49 18.04 -27.74
N GLN A 504 -19.78 17.85 -27.99
CA GLN A 504 -20.86 18.32 -27.14
C GLN A 504 -20.65 17.80 -25.71
N ARG A 505 -20.90 18.67 -24.71
CA ARG A 505 -20.68 18.49 -23.26
C ARG A 505 -20.65 17.02 -22.80
N MET A 506 -19.50 16.59 -22.29
CA MET A 506 -19.40 15.38 -21.46
C MET A 506 -20.42 15.43 -20.32
N PRO A 507 -20.99 14.28 -19.89
CA PRO A 507 -21.82 14.23 -18.70
C PRO A 507 -21.00 14.74 -17.51
N LEU A 508 -21.48 15.83 -16.92
CA LEU A 508 -20.82 16.46 -15.78
C LEU A 508 -20.84 15.50 -14.59
N PRO A 509 -19.79 15.47 -13.75
CA PRO A 509 -19.89 14.87 -12.43
C PRO A 509 -21.13 15.44 -11.72
N PRO A 510 -21.90 14.62 -10.97
CA PRO A 510 -23.14 15.08 -10.33
C PRO A 510 -22.88 16.36 -9.52
N HIS A 511 -23.88 17.24 -9.39
CA HIS A 511 -23.72 18.57 -8.77
C HIS A 511 -23.20 18.55 -7.30
N HIS A 512 -23.18 17.39 -6.66
CA HIS A 512 -22.59 17.13 -5.34
C HIS A 512 -21.16 16.57 -5.38
N PHE A 513 -20.54 16.49 -6.56
CA PHE A 513 -19.15 16.09 -6.71
C PHE A 513 -18.25 17.24 -6.28
N HIS A 514 -18.00 17.29 -4.98
CA HIS A 514 -16.98 18.15 -4.42
C HIS A 514 -15.72 17.34 -4.21
N THR A 515 -14.68 17.58 -5.01
CA THR A 515 -13.31 17.21 -4.64
C THR A 515 -12.85 18.16 -3.54
N HIS A 516 -13.44 18.06 -2.35
CA HIS A 516 -13.02 18.82 -1.16
C HIS A 516 -11.68 18.33 -0.60
N HIS A 517 -11.08 17.30 -1.18
CA HIS A 517 -9.82 16.73 -0.74
C HIS A 517 -8.69 17.11 -1.70
N LEU A 518 -7.69 17.82 -1.18
CA LEU A 518 -6.42 18.04 -1.87
C LEU A 518 -5.82 16.68 -2.27
N PHE A 519 -5.43 16.54 -3.52
CA PHE A 519 -4.72 15.37 -4.02
C PHE A 519 -3.28 15.41 -3.49
N ALA A 520 -2.99 14.67 -2.41
CA ALA A 520 -1.67 14.65 -1.78
C ALA A 520 -0.53 14.21 -2.74
N ALA A 521 -0.86 13.46 -3.80
CA ALA A 521 0.10 12.98 -4.80
C ALA A 521 0.41 13.98 -5.93
N LEU A 522 -0.38 15.06 -6.07
CA LEU A 522 -0.04 16.17 -6.94
C LEU A 522 0.89 17.08 -6.14
N ALA A 523 2.20 16.82 -6.20
CA ALA A 523 3.21 17.64 -5.53
C ALA A 523 3.13 19.08 -6.04
N ILE A 524 2.44 19.94 -5.27
CA ILE A 524 2.51 21.39 -5.41
C ILE A 524 3.90 21.77 -4.86
N GLY A 525 4.69 22.47 -5.67
CA GLY A 525 6.08 22.82 -5.35
C GLY A 525 6.21 23.56 -4.01
N ASP A 526 7.32 23.28 -3.33
CA ASP A 526 7.67 23.72 -1.97
C ASP A 526 7.25 25.16 -1.62
N SER A 527 6.66 25.29 -0.44
CA SER A 527 6.36 26.52 0.28
C SER A 527 7.63 27.28 0.68
N SER A 528 8.26 27.95 -0.28
CA SER A 528 9.26 28.98 -0.01
C SER A 528 9.27 30.10 -1.07
N CYS A 529 8.18 30.85 -1.19
CA CYS A 529 8.25 32.22 -1.70
C CYS A 529 7.12 33.09 -1.15
N HIS A 530 7.52 34.28 -0.71
CA HIS A 530 6.69 35.26 -0.02
C HIS A 530 5.51 35.76 -0.87
N HIS A 531 4.46 36.13 -0.14
CA HIS A 531 3.26 36.85 -0.57
C HIS A 531 3.38 37.66 -1.87
N THR A 532 2.58 37.31 -2.87
CA THR A 532 1.61 38.21 -3.54
C THR A 532 0.88 37.46 -4.65
N ALA A 533 -0.44 37.65 -4.71
CA ALA A 533 -1.37 37.28 -5.79
C ALA A 533 -1.64 35.78 -6.04
N ALA A 534 -2.88 35.39 -5.71
CA ALA A 534 -3.64 34.23 -6.20
C ALA A 534 -2.85 33.12 -6.92
N SER A 535 -2.44 32.08 -6.18
CA SER A 535 -1.72 30.95 -6.78
C SER A 535 -2.69 29.95 -7.44
N HIS A 536 -2.26 29.43 -8.59
CA HIS A 536 -2.94 28.48 -9.48
C HIS A 536 -3.08 27.05 -8.90
N ASP A 537 -3.17 26.90 -7.57
CA ASP A 537 -2.81 25.64 -6.89
C ASP A 537 -4.01 24.82 -6.37
N THR A 538 -5.13 24.83 -7.09
CA THR A 538 -6.20 23.85 -6.87
C THR A 538 -6.60 23.25 -8.21
N VAL A 539 -6.62 21.91 -8.28
CA VAL A 539 -7.20 21.17 -9.42
C VAL A 539 -8.64 21.66 -9.55
N ASN A 540 -8.89 22.49 -10.55
CA ASN A 540 -10.20 23.04 -10.80
C ASN A 540 -10.99 22.07 -11.71
N ARG A 541 -12.27 22.36 -11.92
CA ARG A 541 -13.14 21.53 -12.78
C ARG A 541 -12.60 21.37 -14.21
N LEU A 542 -11.95 22.39 -14.75
CA LEU A 542 -11.32 22.34 -16.08
C LEU A 542 -10.13 21.38 -16.12
N ASP A 543 -9.35 21.27 -15.04
CA ASP A 543 -8.22 20.33 -14.95
C ASP A 543 -8.71 18.88 -14.92
N VAL A 544 -9.80 18.62 -14.19
CA VAL A 544 -10.46 17.30 -14.18
C VAL A 544 -11.05 16.98 -15.56
N ASP A 545 -11.78 17.92 -16.16
CA ASP A 545 -12.36 17.75 -17.51
C ASP A 545 -11.26 17.53 -18.57
N SER A 546 -10.12 18.22 -18.44
CA SER A 546 -8.95 18.06 -19.32
C SER A 546 -8.27 16.72 -19.14
N PHE A 547 -8.15 16.22 -17.90
CA PHE A 547 -7.65 14.88 -17.61
C PHE A 547 -8.56 13.80 -18.21
N LEU A 548 -9.87 13.91 -18.03
CA LEU A 548 -10.85 12.98 -18.60
C LEU A 548 -10.79 12.99 -20.12
N TYR A 549 -10.74 14.17 -20.72
CA TYR A 549 -10.62 14.32 -22.17
C TYR A 549 -9.30 13.77 -22.70
N ALA A 550 -8.16 14.02 -22.03
CA ALA A 550 -6.87 13.51 -22.44
C ALA A 550 -6.78 11.98 -22.33
N ALA A 551 -7.28 11.40 -21.23
CA ALA A 551 -7.31 9.95 -21.04
C ALA A 551 -8.08 9.24 -22.17
N GLU A 552 -9.09 9.90 -22.74
CA GLU A 552 -9.99 9.33 -23.75
C GLU A 552 -9.67 9.76 -25.21
N TYR A 553 -9.09 10.94 -25.44
CA TYR A 553 -8.74 11.40 -26.80
C TYR A 553 -7.56 10.63 -27.41
N PHE A 554 -6.64 10.13 -26.58
CA PHE A 554 -5.57 9.23 -27.01
C PHE A 554 -6.06 7.77 -27.26
N ASP A 555 -7.37 7.49 -27.09
CA ASP A 555 -8.01 6.16 -27.03
C ASP A 555 -8.61 5.61 -28.34
N LYS A 556 -8.13 6.02 -29.53
CA LYS A 556 -8.53 5.33 -30.78
C LYS A 556 -7.96 3.89 -30.93
N LYS A 557 -7.58 3.21 -29.83
CA LYS A 557 -7.16 1.80 -29.83
C LYS A 557 -7.68 1.06 -28.58
N PRO A 558 -8.26 -0.15 -28.74
CA PRO A 558 -9.10 -0.90 -27.76
C PRO A 558 -8.37 -1.43 -26.51
N SER A 559 -7.50 -0.63 -25.92
CA SER A 559 -6.51 -1.07 -24.92
C SER A 559 -6.65 -0.39 -23.56
N ILE A 560 -7.64 0.49 -23.33
CA ILE A 560 -7.72 1.30 -22.10
C ILE A 560 -8.42 0.64 -20.91
N GLY A 561 -9.36 -0.30 -21.09
CA GLY A 561 -9.77 -1.17 -19.97
C GLY A 561 -8.56 -1.84 -19.29
N LEU A 562 -7.51 -2.11 -20.08
CA LEU A 562 -6.21 -2.60 -19.63
C LEU A 562 -5.25 -1.49 -19.16
N GLN A 563 -5.35 -0.25 -19.66
CA GLN A 563 -4.47 0.86 -19.23
C GLN A 563 -4.91 1.51 -17.92
N ILE A 564 -6.20 1.54 -17.59
CA ILE A 564 -6.68 1.98 -16.27
C ILE A 564 -6.17 1.05 -15.16
N LEU A 565 -6.06 -0.25 -15.47
CA LEU A 565 -5.38 -1.25 -14.63
C LEU A 565 -3.84 -1.21 -14.74
N LYS A 566 -3.27 -0.43 -15.68
CA LYS A 566 -1.82 -0.15 -15.72
C LYS A 566 -1.42 1.03 -14.85
N THR A 567 -2.35 1.77 -14.26
CA THR A 567 -2.04 2.93 -13.39
C THR A 567 -2.65 2.81 -11.99
N GLN A 568 -3.35 1.70 -11.71
CA GLN A 568 -3.79 1.26 -10.37
C GLN A 568 -2.80 0.27 -9.79
#